data_AF-A0A527GIZ4-F1
#
_entry.id   AF-A0A527GIZ4-F1
#
_cell.length_a   1.000
_cell.length_b   1.000
_cell.length_c   1.000
_cell.angle_alpha   90.00
_cell.angle_beta   90.00
_cell.angle_gamma   90.00
#
_symmetry.space_group_name_H-M   'P 1'
#
loop_
_entity.id
_entity.type
_entity.pdbx_description
1 polymer ?
#
loop_
_entity_poly.entity_id
_entity_poly.type
_entity_poly.pdbx_seq_one_letter_code
_entity_poly.pdbx_strand_id
1 'polypeptide(L)'
;ASWNAGNVLLVAQTLGDSVMEPRAISALTKRGISALIYMTIFTREITAPDYLYGLDIPVILLNCYTADYAFPAVVPSEIAGGQSSTRHLISHGHRR
;
A
#
# COMPACT_ATOMS: atom_id res chain seq x y z
N ALA A 1 -8.28 -10.40 11.62
CA ALA A 1 -8.71 -9.04 12.02
C ALA A 1 -9.91 -8.56 11.19
N SER A 2 -9.76 -8.38 9.87
CA SER A 2 -10.86 -7.93 8.99
C SER A 2 -12.14 -8.78 9.09
N TRP A 3 -12.01 -10.10 9.05
CA TRP A 3 -13.13 -11.04 9.14
C TRP A 3 -13.95 -10.93 10.43
N ASN A 4 -13.28 -10.76 11.58
CA ASN A 4 -13.96 -10.62 12.88
C ASN A 4 -14.74 -9.30 12.99
N ALA A 5 -14.39 -8.31 12.16
CA ALA A 5 -15.13 -7.06 12.03
C ALA A 5 -16.26 -7.12 11.00
N GLY A 6 -16.52 -8.30 10.41
CA GLY A 6 -17.56 -8.49 9.39
C GLY A 6 -17.17 -7.98 7.99
N ASN A 7 -15.90 -7.66 7.76
CA ASN A 7 -15.43 -7.12 6.49
C ASN A 7 -14.98 -8.23 5.53
N VAL A 8 -15.37 -8.09 4.25
CA VAL A 8 -14.91 -8.94 3.15
C VAL A 8 -13.85 -8.19 2.35
N LEU A 9 -12.76 -8.88 1.99
CA LEU A 9 -11.71 -8.32 1.16
C LEU A 9 -11.81 -8.89 -0.26
N LEU A 10 -11.80 -7.99 -1.25
CA LEU A 10 -11.60 -8.32 -2.65
C LEU A 10 -10.21 -7.86 -3.05
N VAL A 11 -9.39 -8.77 -3.58
CA VAL A 11 -7.99 -8.49 -3.93
C VAL A 11 -7.81 -8.66 -5.43
N ALA A 12 -7.17 -7.67 -6.06
CA ALA A 12 -6.74 -7.74 -7.44
C ALA A 12 -5.26 -7.36 -7.52
N GLN A 13 -4.48 -8.10 -8.31
CA GLN A 13 -3.08 -7.81 -8.57
C GLN A 13 -2.96 -7.23 -9.97
N THR A 14 -2.36 -6.05 -10.08
CA THR A 14 -2.26 -5.30 -11.35
C THR A 14 -0.90 -5.49 -12.02
N LEU A 15 0.11 -5.98 -11.28
CA LEU A 15 1.51 -6.10 -11.72
C LEU A 15 2.12 -4.79 -12.24
N GLY A 16 1.52 -3.64 -11.91
CA GLY A 16 1.90 -2.34 -12.46
C GLY A 16 1.56 -2.14 -13.94
N ASP A 17 0.67 -2.97 -14.49
CA ASP A 17 0.18 -2.83 -15.86
C ASP A 17 -0.79 -1.64 -15.96
N SER A 18 -0.42 -0.63 -16.74
CA SER A 18 -1.17 0.63 -16.86
C SER A 18 -2.54 0.49 -17.53
N VAL A 19 -2.80 -0.63 -18.21
CA VAL A 19 -4.11 -0.94 -18.82
C VAL A 19 -4.99 -1.71 -17.84
N MET A 20 -4.42 -2.68 -17.13
CA MET A 20 -5.16 -3.56 -16.23
C MET A 20 -5.47 -2.92 -14.88
N GLU A 21 -4.60 -2.05 -14.38
CA GLU A 21 -4.79 -1.37 -13.10
C GLU A 21 -6.10 -0.56 -13.01
N PRO A 22 -6.39 0.39 -13.91
CA PRO A 22 -7.65 1.13 -13.86
C PRO A 22 -8.87 0.21 -14.08
N ARG A 23 -8.73 -0.87 -14.86
CA ARG A 23 -9.81 -1.85 -15.08
C ARG A 23 -10.11 -2.67 -13.82
N ALA A 24 -9.08 -3.09 -13.11
CA ALA A 24 -9.22 -3.82 -11.85
C ALA A 24 -9.90 -2.94 -10.79
N ILE A 25 -9.46 -1.68 -10.66
CA ILE A 25 -10.06 -0.72 -9.74
C ILE A 25 -11.52 -0.45 -10.12
N SER A 26 -11.81 -0.21 -11.41
CA SER A 26 -13.19 -0.04 -11.89
C SER A 26 -14.06 -1.28 -11.60
N ALA A 27 -13.53 -2.49 -11.74
CA ALA A 27 -14.26 -3.71 -11.45
C ALA A 27 -14.56 -3.87 -9.95
N LEU A 28 -13.63 -3.46 -9.08
CA LEU A 28 -13.83 -3.46 -7.64
C LEU A 28 -14.86 -2.40 -7.21
N THR A 29 -14.76 -1.18 -7.72
CA THR A 29 -15.71 -0.09 -7.39
C THR A 29 -17.13 -0.40 -7.86
N LYS A 30 -17.29 -0.98 -9.06
CA LYS A 30 -18.59 -1.45 -9.56
C LYS A 30 -19.24 -2.55 -8.70
N ARG A 31 -18.45 -3.28 -7.90
CA ARG A 31 -18.96 -4.27 -6.93
C ARG A 31 -19.38 -3.63 -5.60
N GLY A 32 -19.27 -2.31 -5.46
CA GLY A 32 -19.70 -1.60 -4.26
C GLY A 32 -18.75 -1.76 -3.07
N ILE A 33 -17.43 -1.81 -3.30
CA ILE A 33 -16.47 -1.75 -2.20
C ILE A 33 -16.64 -0.45 -1.41
N SER A 34 -16.51 -0.51 -0.09
CA SER A 34 -16.66 0.66 0.79
C SER A 34 -15.37 1.47 0.96
N ALA A 35 -14.22 0.88 0.65
CA ALA A 35 -12.90 1.52 0.71
C ALA A 35 -11.91 0.79 -0.19
N LEU A 36 -10.89 1.50 -0.66
CA LEU A 36 -9.79 0.97 -1.47
C LEU A 36 -8.47 1.01 -0.68
N ILE A 37 -7.79 -0.14 -0.61
CA ILE A 37 -6.39 -0.20 -0.20
C ILE A 37 -5.55 -0.31 -1.47
N TYR A 38 -4.79 0.74 -1.80
CA TYR A 38 -3.88 0.77 -2.94
C TYR A 38 -2.46 0.45 -2.47
N MET A 39 -1.84 -0.60 -3.03
CA MET A 39 -0.61 -1.17 -2.48
C MET A 39 0.48 -1.36 -3.53
N THR A 40 1.73 -1.12 -3.14
CA THR A 40 2.92 -1.56 -3.89
C THR A 40 3.68 -2.64 -3.13
N ILE A 41 4.45 -3.47 -3.86
CA ILE A 41 5.17 -4.60 -3.25
C ILE A 41 6.27 -4.11 -2.29
N PHE A 42 6.95 -3.02 -2.63
CA PHE A 42 7.98 -2.38 -1.81
C PHE A 42 7.61 -0.93 -1.50
N THR A 43 8.16 -0.41 -0.41
CA THR A 43 7.94 0.97 0.03
C THR A 43 8.47 1.94 -1.00
N ARG A 44 7.60 2.76 -1.59
CA ARG A 44 8.02 3.78 -2.54
C ARG A 44 7.09 4.98 -2.58
N GLU A 45 7.64 6.13 -2.93
CA GLU A 45 6.85 7.24 -3.40
C GLU A 45 6.20 6.88 -4.74
N ILE A 46 4.94 7.26 -4.92
CA ILE A 46 4.24 7.14 -6.19
C ILE A 46 3.66 8.49 -6.60
N THR A 47 3.53 8.69 -7.91
CA THR A 47 2.55 9.63 -8.45
C THR A 47 1.21 8.90 -8.49
N ALA A 48 0.27 9.30 -7.63
CA ALA A 48 -1.06 8.71 -7.64
C ALA A 48 -1.75 9.02 -8.97
N PRO A 49 -2.31 8.01 -9.67
CA PRO A 49 -3.08 8.26 -10.87
C PRO A 49 -4.34 9.08 -10.58
N ASP A 50 -4.73 9.97 -11.50
CA ASP A 50 -5.88 10.88 -11.35
C ASP A 50 -7.18 10.16 -10.94
N TYR A 51 -7.37 8.94 -11.43
CA TYR A 51 -8.56 8.15 -11.13
C TYR A 51 -8.70 7.82 -9.63
N LEU A 52 -7.62 7.83 -8.84
CA LEU A 52 -7.69 7.63 -7.39
C LEU A 52 -8.30 8.84 -6.67
N TYR A 53 -8.01 10.05 -7.14
CA TYR A 53 -8.57 11.30 -6.60
C TYR A 53 -10.07 11.44 -6.92
N GLY A 54 -10.52 10.81 -8.00
CA GLY A 54 -11.93 10.82 -8.41
C GLY A 54 -12.81 9.77 -7.74
N LEU A 55 -12.28 8.93 -6.84
CA LEU A 55 -13.06 7.92 -6.13
C LEU A 55 -13.86 8.55 -4.99
N ASP A 56 -15.16 8.24 -4.93
CA ASP A 56 -16.07 8.71 -3.86
C ASP A 56 -16.05 7.79 -2.62
N ILE A 57 -14.93 7.06 -2.42
CA ILE A 57 -14.70 6.14 -1.31
C ILE A 57 -13.32 6.40 -0.71
N PRO A 58 -13.09 6.10 0.58
CA PRO A 58 -11.78 6.24 1.18
C PRO A 58 -10.72 5.43 0.43
N VAL A 59 -9.60 6.08 0.12
CA VAL A 59 -8.40 5.45 -0.45
C VAL A 59 -7.29 5.50 0.60
N ILE A 60 -6.69 4.36 0.88
CA ILE A 60 -5.56 4.21 1.81
C ILE A 60 -4.40 3.59 1.06
N LEU A 61 -3.22 4.18 1.21
CA LEU A 61 -1.99 3.66 0.61
C LEU A 61 -1.32 2.68 1.56
N LEU A 62 -0.82 1.56 1.03
CA LEU A 62 -0.08 0.54 1.79
C LEU A 62 1.27 0.28 1.10
N ASN A 63 2.36 0.42 1.83
CA ASN A 63 3.73 0.40 1.28
C ASN A 63 3.96 1.45 0.16
N CYS A 64 3.12 2.46 0.05
CA CYS A 64 3.39 3.60 -0.81
C CYS A 64 2.85 4.87 -0.18
N TYR A 65 3.35 5.99 -0.69
CA TYR A 65 2.93 7.32 -0.28
C TYR A 65 3.01 8.27 -1.47
N THR A 66 2.31 9.40 -1.39
CA THR A 66 2.42 10.50 -2.36
C THR A 66 3.12 11.68 -1.70
N ALA A 67 3.85 12.48 -2.48
CA ALA A 67 4.53 13.67 -1.97
C ALA A 67 3.56 14.75 -1.46
N ASP A 68 2.34 14.79 -2.00
CA ASP A 68 1.29 15.72 -1.62
C ASP A 68 0.53 15.29 -0.35
N TYR A 69 0.77 14.08 0.17
CA TYR A 69 0.06 13.48 1.29
C TYR A 69 -1.47 13.50 1.14
N ALA A 70 -1.98 13.45 -0.10
CA ALA A 70 -3.41 13.48 -0.38
C ALA A 70 -4.17 12.28 0.20
N PHE A 71 -3.47 11.17 0.47
CA PHE A 71 -4.04 9.94 1.01
C PHE A 71 -3.33 9.52 2.29
N PRO A 72 -4.04 8.96 3.29
CA PRO A 72 -3.40 8.31 4.42
C PRO A 72 -2.56 7.13 3.93
N ALA A 73 -1.35 7.00 4.46
CA ALA A 73 -0.40 5.96 4.08
C ALA A 73 0.04 5.14 5.30
N VAL A 74 0.05 3.82 5.13
CA VAL A 74 0.65 2.89 6.09
C VAL A 74 1.92 2.33 5.46
N VAL A 75 3.07 2.72 6.01
CA VAL A 75 4.39 2.30 5.54
C VAL A 75 5.19 1.66 6.68
N PRO A 76 6.02 0.65 6.40
CA PRO A 76 6.92 0.08 7.39
C PRO A 76 8.03 1.07 7.77
N SER A 77 8.52 0.97 9.01
CA SER A 77 9.69 1.75 9.47
C SER A 77 10.99 1.10 9.00
N GLU A 78 11.24 1.11 7.68
CA GLU A 78 12.36 0.36 7.07
C GLU A 78 13.73 0.80 7.60
N ILE A 79 13.92 2.11 7.83
CA ILE A 79 15.16 2.65 8.38
C ILE A 79 15.41 2.11 9.80
N ALA A 80 14.41 2.19 10.68
CA ALA A 80 14.55 1.69 12.04
C ALA A 80 14.73 0.17 12.07
N GLY A 81 14.03 -0.55 11.19
CA GLY A 81 14.17 -1.99 11.00
C GLY A 81 15.59 -2.39 10.58
N GLY A 82 16.14 -1.72 9.55
CA GLY A 82 17.50 -1.96 9.07
C GLY A 82 18.56 -1.64 10.13
N GLN A 83 18.40 -0.52 10.84
CA GLN A 83 19.30 -0.13 11.94
C GLN A 83 19.27 -1.14 13.08
N SER A 84 18.08 -1.56 13.52
CA SER A 84 17.92 -2.51 14.62
C SER A 84 18.52 -3.87 14.27
N SER A 85 18.28 -4.34 13.04
CA SER A 85 18.83 -5.60 12.54
C SER A 85 20.35 -5.57 12.47
N THR A 86 20.93 -4.50 11.92
CA THR A 86 22.40 -4.34 11.84
C THR A 86 23.02 -4.21 13.22
N ARG A 87 22.37 -3.49 14.14
CA ARG A 87 22.84 -3.34 15.53
C ARG A 87 22.88 -4.68 16.26
N HIS A 88 21.89 -5.54 16.04
CA HIS A 88 21.88 -6.90 16.57
C HIS A 88 23.12 -7.69 16.11
N LEU A 89 23.41 -7.71 14.82
CA LEU A 89 24.61 -8.38 14.29
C LEU A 89 25.91 -7.81 14.87
N ILE A 90 26.04 -6.48 14.93
CA ILE A 90 27.22 -5.82 15.53
C ILE A 90 27.38 -6.20 17.00
N SER A 91 26.29 -6.26 17.77
CA SER A 91 26.33 -6.66 19.18
C SER A 91 26.79 -8.11 19.39
N HIS A 92 26.63 -8.96 18.37
CA HIS A 92 27.13 -10.34 18.33
C HIS A 92 28.52 -10.49 17.66
N GLY A 93 29.25 -9.39 17.46
CA GLY A 93 30.64 -9.44 17.00
C GLY A 93 30.82 -9.47 15.47
N HIS A 94 29.74 -9.46 14.69
CA HIS A 94 29.83 -9.36 13.23
C HIS A 94 30.32 -7.96 12.81
N ARG A 95 31.25 -7.90 11.85
CA ARG A 95 31.92 -6.66 11.41
C ARG A 95 32.07 -6.54 9.88
N ARG A 96 31.72 -7.58 9.13
CA ARG A 96 31.78 -7.67 7.67
C ARG A 96 30.62 -8.53 7.18
#